data_AF-A0AAV5YDU2-F1
#
_entry.id   AF-A0AAV5YDU2-F1
#
_cell.length_a   1.000
_cell.length_b   1.000
_cell.length_c   1.000
_cell.angle_alpha   90.00
_cell.angle_beta   90.00
_cell.angle_gamma   90.00
#
_symmetry.space_group_name_H-M   'P 1'
#
loop_
_entity.id
_entity.type
_entity.pdbx_description
1 polymer ?
#
loop_
_entity_poly.entity_id
_entity_poly.type
_entity_poly.pdbx_seq_one_letter_code
_entity_poly.pdbx_strand_id
1 'polypeptide(L)'
;PMEQAQALAHVLHAAARQIAQAMPRLRGFKDISHYTVEINRLENDGDRITREAIASLFDNGIDPMVVIRWKDIFERLEEAIDATEHVANILEGIVIKNS
;
A
#
# COMPACT_ATOMS: atom_id res chain seq x y z
N PRO A 1 18.89 -6.07 0.74
CA PRO A 1 17.42 -6.22 0.55
C PRO A 1 17.09 -6.23 -0.94
N MET A 2 16.07 -6.95 -1.39
CA MET A 2 15.63 -6.86 -2.79
C MET A 2 15.10 -5.46 -3.09
N GLU A 3 15.36 -4.93 -4.30
CA GLU A 3 14.95 -3.58 -4.70
C GLU A 3 13.43 -3.41 -4.63
N GLN A 4 12.68 -4.46 -4.98
CA GLN A 4 11.22 -4.47 -4.92
C GLN A 4 10.71 -4.32 -3.47
N ALA A 5 11.39 -4.91 -2.48
CA ALA A 5 11.00 -4.74 -1.08
C ALA A 5 11.20 -3.29 -0.62
N GLN A 6 12.26 -2.64 -1.10
CA GLN A 6 12.49 -1.23 -0.82
C GLN A 6 11.42 -0.37 -1.51
N ALA A 7 11.08 -0.67 -2.76
CA ALA A 7 10.03 0.03 -3.49
C ALA A 7 8.67 -0.09 -2.77
N LEU A 8 8.27 -1.29 -2.36
CA LEU A 8 7.05 -1.52 -1.56
C LEU A 8 7.09 -0.75 -0.24
N ALA A 9 8.23 -0.74 0.47
CA ALA A 9 8.36 0.04 1.71
C ALA A 9 8.19 1.55 1.48
N HIS A 10 8.67 2.09 0.35
CA HIS A 10 8.45 3.49 -0.01
C HIS A 10 6.98 3.77 -0.31
N VAL A 11 6.29 2.88 -1.02
CA VAL A 11 4.85 2.97 -1.30
C VAL A 11 4.06 2.97 0.01
N LEU A 12 4.33 2.01 0.90
CA LEU A 12 3.69 1.91 2.21
C LEU A 12 3.87 3.20 3.04
N HIS A 13 5.10 3.72 3.08
CA HIS A 13 5.38 4.97 3.79
C HIS A 13 4.63 6.16 3.17
N ALA A 14 4.56 6.25 1.84
CA ALA A 14 3.80 7.29 1.16
C ALA A 14 2.30 7.19 1.48
N ALA A 15 1.72 6.00 1.46
CA ALA A 15 0.31 5.77 1.74
C ALA A 15 -0.02 6.11 3.20
N ALA A 16 0.81 5.68 4.15
CA ALA A 16 0.69 6.05 5.56
C ALA A 16 0.75 7.58 5.78
N ARG A 17 1.58 8.29 5.01
CA ARG A 17 1.62 9.76 5.04
C ARG A 17 0.33 10.40 4.53
N GLN A 18 -0.30 9.86 3.49
CA GLN A 18 -1.60 10.36 3.02
C GLN A 18 -2.67 10.21 4.10
N ILE A 19 -2.73 9.07 4.78
CA ILE A 19 -3.64 8.86 5.93
C ILE A 19 -3.39 9.91 7.01
N ALA A 20 -2.12 10.11 7.40
CA ALA A 20 -1.76 11.08 8.43
C ALA A 20 -2.16 12.52 8.05
N GLN A 21 -2.11 12.86 6.76
CA GLN A 21 -2.54 14.17 6.25
C GLN A 21 -4.06 14.29 6.11
N ALA A 22 -4.78 13.19 5.86
CA ALA A 22 -6.25 13.17 5.83
C ALA A 22 -6.84 13.32 7.24
N MET A 23 -6.22 12.73 8.26
CA MET A 23 -6.78 12.60 9.61
C MET A 23 -7.25 13.94 10.26
N PRO A 24 -6.50 15.05 10.19
CA PRO A 24 -6.94 16.33 10.77
C PRO A 24 -8.19 16.93 10.09
N ARG A 25 -8.47 16.55 8.84
CA ARG A 25 -9.60 17.06 8.05
C ARG A 25 -10.94 16.46 8.46
N LEU A 26 -10.92 15.28 9.10
CA LEU A 26 -12.12 14.60 9.58
C LEU A 26 -12.87 15.37 10.66
N ARG A 27 -12.18 16.16 11.50
CA ARG A 27 -12.82 16.92 12.59
C ARG A 27 -13.89 17.91 12.11
N GLY A 28 -13.81 18.33 10.85
CA GLY A 28 -14.80 19.20 10.23
C GLY A 28 -15.42 18.61 8.97
N PHE A 29 -15.34 17.29 8.78
CA PHE A 29 -15.81 16.56 7.59
C PHE A 29 -15.41 17.24 6.28
N LYS A 30 -14.19 17.80 6.25
CA LYS A 30 -13.69 18.47 5.05
C LYS A 30 -13.41 17.42 3.97
N ASP A 31 -13.45 17.87 2.72
CA ASP A 31 -13.10 17.04 1.58
C ASP A 31 -11.70 16.40 1.76
N ILE A 32 -11.68 15.09 1.61
CA ILE A 32 -10.48 14.24 1.66
C ILE A 32 -10.27 13.45 0.37
N SER A 33 -11.07 13.67 -0.67
CA SER A 33 -11.04 12.92 -1.93
C SER A 33 -9.65 12.86 -2.57
N HIS A 34 -8.89 13.96 -2.51
CA HIS A 34 -7.50 13.99 -2.96
C HIS A 34 -6.62 12.93 -2.27
N TYR A 35 -6.79 12.71 -0.97
CA TYR A 35 -6.02 11.73 -0.21
C TYR A 35 -6.45 10.30 -0.54
N THR A 36 -7.75 10.06 -0.69
CA THR A 36 -8.27 8.71 -1.00
C THR A 36 -7.89 8.29 -2.42
N VAL A 37 -7.93 9.21 -3.38
CA VAL A 37 -7.44 8.98 -4.76
C VAL A 37 -5.94 8.68 -4.77
N GLU A 38 -5.13 9.40 -4.00
CA GLU A 38 -3.69 9.16 -3.96
C GLU A 38 -3.34 7.83 -3.28
N ILE A 39 -4.08 7.43 -2.23
CA ILE A 39 -3.91 6.12 -1.60
C ILE A 39 -4.27 5.00 -2.58
N ASN A 40 -5.38 5.11 -3.31
CA ASN A 40 -5.74 4.16 -4.38
C ASN A 40 -4.64 4.06 -5.44
N ARG A 41 -4.06 5.19 -5.87
CA ARG A 41 -2.95 5.19 -6.84
C ARG A 41 -1.72 4.45 -6.29
N LEU A 42 -1.40 4.65 -5.02
CA LEU A 42 -0.28 4.01 -4.33
C LEU A 42 -0.50 2.51 -4.12
N GLU A 43 -1.74 2.10 -3.79
CA GLU A 43 -2.13 0.69 -3.71
C GLU A 43 -1.88 -0.01 -5.05
N ASN A 44 -2.42 0.54 -6.15
CA ASN A 44 -2.22 0.00 -7.50
C ASN A 44 -0.73 -0.11 -7.89
N ASP A 45 0.10 0.86 -7.47
CA ASP A 45 1.55 0.82 -7.65
C ASP A 45 2.20 -0.31 -6.83
N GLY A 46 1.82 -0.45 -5.56
CA GLY A 46 2.29 -1.53 -4.68
C GLY A 46 1.94 -2.91 -5.25
N ASP A 47 0.70 -3.05 -5.68
CA ASP A 47 0.11 -4.24 -6.26
C ASP A 47 0.83 -4.68 -7.56
N ARG A 48 1.17 -3.71 -8.42
CA ARG A 48 2.05 -3.93 -9.59
C ARG A 48 3.46 -4.38 -9.20
N ILE A 49 4.09 -3.70 -8.24
CA ILE A 49 5.44 -4.04 -7.77
C ILE A 49 5.47 -5.45 -7.17
N THR A 50 4.44 -5.84 -6.42
CA THR A 50 4.33 -7.18 -5.83
C THR A 50 4.26 -8.26 -6.90
N ARG A 51 3.48 -8.06 -7.97
CA ARG A 51 3.43 -8.98 -9.11
C ARG A 51 4.80 -9.16 -9.79
N GLU A 52 5.50 -8.05 -10.04
CA GLU A 52 6.85 -8.05 -10.61
C GLU A 52 7.85 -8.74 -9.67
N ALA A 53 7.74 -8.49 -8.36
CA ALA A 53 8.59 -9.08 -7.33
C ALA A 53 8.41 -10.59 -7.22
N ILE A 54 7.17 -11.07 -7.16
CA ILE A 54 6.85 -12.51 -7.12
C ILE A 54 7.36 -13.19 -8.38
N ALA A 55 7.13 -12.61 -9.57
CA ALA A 55 7.62 -13.18 -10.83
C ALA A 55 9.15 -13.35 -10.82
N SER A 56 9.89 -12.35 -10.32
CA SER A 56 11.36 -12.40 -10.24
C SER A 56 11.90 -13.49 -9.31
N LEU A 57 11.09 -14.00 -8.36
CA LEU A 57 11.51 -15.10 -7.48
C LEU A 57 11.55 -16.46 -8.19
N PHE A 58 10.92 -16.58 -9.36
CA PHE A 58 10.86 -17.83 -10.12
C PHE A 58 11.79 -17.83 -11.34
N ASP A 59 12.68 -16.84 -11.46
CA ASP A 59 13.75 -16.86 -12.43
C ASP A 59 14.70 -18.06 -12.18
N ASN A 60 15.28 -18.60 -13.25
CA ASN A 60 16.08 -19.81 -13.18
C ASN A 60 17.25 -19.69 -12.19
N GLY A 61 17.34 -20.65 -11.26
CA GLY A 61 18.49 -20.81 -10.36
C GLY A 61 18.39 -20.13 -9.00
N ILE A 62 17.23 -19.59 -8.62
CA ILE A 62 17.01 -19.06 -7.26
C ILE A 62 16.78 -20.21 -6.27
N ASP A 63 17.46 -20.14 -5.12
CA ASP A 63 17.29 -21.07 -4.00
C ASP A 63 15.85 -21.04 -3.47
N PRO A 64 15.15 -22.20 -3.36
CA PRO A 64 13.80 -22.26 -2.79
C PRO A 64 13.64 -21.60 -1.41
N MET A 65 14.68 -21.62 -0.56
CA MET A 65 14.65 -20.94 0.74
C MET A 65 14.63 -19.41 0.61
N VAL A 66 15.24 -18.88 -0.45
CA VAL A 66 15.20 -17.46 -0.80
C VAL A 66 13.82 -17.09 -1.32
N VAL A 67 13.23 -17.94 -2.16
CA VAL A 67 11.85 -17.76 -2.67
C VAL A 67 10.85 -17.68 -1.52
N ILE A 68 10.86 -18.66 -0.61
CA ILE A 68 9.94 -18.68 0.55
C ILE A 68 10.07 -17.41 1.36
N ARG A 69 11.30 -17.00 1.71
CA ARG A 69 11.54 -15.83 2.56
C ARG A 69 11.06 -14.54 1.93
N TRP A 70 11.37 -14.33 0.64
CA TRP A 70 11.02 -13.06 -0.02
C TRP A 70 9.57 -12.99 -0.40
N LYS A 71 8.95 -14.10 -0.82
CA LYS A 71 7.50 -14.18 -1.02
C LYS A 71 6.76 -13.71 0.24
N ASP A 72 7.12 -14.28 1.39
CA ASP A 72 6.56 -13.93 2.71
C ASP A 72 6.73 -12.45 3.10
N ILE A 73 7.79 -11.79 2.63
CA ILE A 73 8.05 -10.37 2.90
C ILE A 73 7.26 -9.49 1.95
N PHE A 74 7.21 -9.84 0.65
CA PHE A 74 6.45 -9.08 -0.34
C PHE A 74 4.95 -9.11 -0.03
N GLU A 75 4.40 -10.28 0.31
CA GLU A 75 2.99 -10.43 0.70
C GLU A 75 2.67 -9.57 1.94
N ARG A 76 3.52 -9.59 2.98
CA ARG A 76 3.30 -8.74 4.18
C ARG A 76 3.37 -7.24 3.89
N LEU A 77 4.20 -6.81 2.94
CA LEU A 77 4.27 -5.40 2.56
C LEU A 77 3.04 -4.99 1.75
N GLU A 78 2.55 -5.86 0.86
CA GLU A 78 1.34 -5.63 0.10
C GLU A 78 0.09 -5.62 0.98
N GLU A 79 -0.06 -6.58 1.90
CA GLU A 79 -1.13 -6.57 2.92
C GLU A 79 -1.14 -5.27 3.73
N ALA A 80 0.04 -4.74 4.07
CA ALA A 80 0.15 -3.47 4.78
C ALA A 80 -0.26 -2.27 3.93
N ILE A 81 -0.01 -2.30 2.61
CA ILE A 81 -0.44 -1.28 1.66
C ILE A 81 -1.96 -1.34 1.47
N ASP A 82 -2.53 -2.52 1.24
CA ASP A 82 -3.98 -2.76 1.16
C ASP A 82 -4.72 -2.25 2.41
N ALA A 83 -4.15 -2.50 3.59
CA ALA A 83 -4.71 -1.96 4.84
C ALA A 83 -4.80 -0.42 4.85
N THR A 84 -3.91 0.29 4.14
CA THR A 84 -4.02 1.76 4.00
C THR A 84 -5.18 2.19 3.11
N GLU A 85 -5.47 1.43 2.05
CA GLU A 85 -6.64 1.64 1.18
C GLU A 85 -7.93 1.40 1.96
N HIS A 86 -8.00 0.33 2.75
CA HIS A 86 -9.15 0.05 3.59
C HIS A 86 -9.42 1.19 4.60
N VAL A 87 -8.37 1.76 5.19
CA VAL A 87 -8.52 2.97 6.03
C VAL A 87 -9.09 4.13 5.22
N ALA A 88 -8.57 4.40 4.02
CA ALA A 88 -9.06 5.47 3.15
C ALA A 88 -10.56 5.33 2.83
N ASN A 89 -11.00 4.11 2.50
CA ASN A 89 -12.39 3.78 2.23
C ASN A 89 -13.30 4.03 3.46
N ILE A 90 -12.82 3.71 4.67
CA ILE A 90 -13.54 4.03 5.91
C ILE A 90 -13.63 5.55 6.11
N LEU A 91 -12.54 6.29 5.91
CA LEU A 91 -12.53 7.74 6.06
C LEU A 91 -13.49 8.43 5.08
N GLU A 92 -13.50 8.00 3.83
CA GLU A 92 -14.43 8.49 2.81
C GLU A 92 -15.88 8.26 3.22
N GLY A 93 -16.20 7.04 3.69
CA GLY A 93 -17.53 6.72 4.19
C GLY A 93 -17.97 7.57 5.39
N ILE A 94 -17.04 7.96 6.27
CA ILE A 94 -17.33 8.88 7.38
C ILE A 94 -17.67 10.28 6.85
N VAL A 95 -16.89 10.80 5.91
CA VAL A 95 -17.11 12.15 5.35
C VAL A 95 -18.42 12.20 4.58
N ILE A 96 -18.71 11.22 3.71
CA ILE A 96 -19.96 11.16 2.93
C ILE A 96 -21.19 11.12 3.84
N LYS A 97 -21.14 10.37 4.96
CA LYS A 97 -22.28 10.25 5.90
C LYS A 97 -22.54 11.51 6.73
N ASN A 98 -21.57 12.41 6.84
CA ASN A 98 -21.63 13.61 7.70
C ASN A 98 -21.47 14.92 6.92
N SER A 99 -21.51 14.85 5.58
CA SER A 99 -21.56 16.01 4.68
C SER A 99 -22.99 16.43 4.39
#